data_AF-A0A7M3WD24-F1
#
_entry.id   AF-A0A7M3WD24-F1
#
_cell.length_a   1.000
_cell.length_b   1.000
_cell.length_c   1.000
_cell.angle_alpha   90.00
_cell.angle_beta   90.00
_cell.angle_gamma   90.00
#
_symmetry.space_group_name_H-M   'P 1'
#
loop_
_entity.id
_entity.type
_entity.pdbx_description
1 polymer ?
#
loop_
_entity_poly.entity_id
_entity_poly.type
_entity_poly.pdbx_seq_one_letter_code
_entity_poly.pdbx_strand_id
1 'polypeptide(L)'
;MKEIVESYFAHRSMVNHQLASYNDCIPSGDGKSSRMEKIVRGIRIGSDDPLEDVPGGPDAGGMIKLDVLDKEIYIRMKGIRLGAPTVREANGAEHPATPLECRLRKLTYFSPIYLDFKIYRDDLPPSTSESDIGFIEEEGVHIGNLPIMVRSGRCNLHPDHIAGTQEKSLKLSPTTSPEDALRHKELLRKAGEDPLDPGGYFIINGTERVLISMEDLAPNRVTVEKNKKYAHETEVAKIFSQKDGVRKPINVEKRRDGMLMVKIPSAGTTAIPVVLLMRALGMENDRDIFSAIAGPVEAMKYTVANLNDVKDNPEYGVDNTEEAMAWLEKKFAAGQQKEYRESRIQNLLDKELLPHLGSEDDVRTKKAIFLGRIVRQVLEMAITNRDPNDKDHYANKRVRLAGDLMEDLFRVGVQGLARDLKYQLERHHNRKRELKINSCLRPDVLTSKIMHALATGNWVGGRSGVSQLLDRTTYLASLSHMRRVTSPLVRSQPHFEARDLHPTHWGRLCPNETPEGQNCGLVKNAA
;
A
#
# COMPACT_ATOMS: atom_id res chain seq x y z
N MET A 1 -37.08 6.47 11.85
CA MET A 1 -35.65 6.73 11.54
C MET A 1 -34.76 6.77 12.78
N LYS A 2 -35.12 7.50 13.84
CA LYS A 2 -34.34 7.57 15.10
C LYS A 2 -33.99 6.18 15.66
N GLU A 3 -34.98 5.32 15.86
CA GLU A 3 -34.78 3.96 16.40
C GLU A 3 -33.85 3.10 15.55
N ILE A 4 -33.92 3.25 14.22
CA ILE A 4 -33.04 2.53 13.27
C ILE A 4 -31.59 3.01 13.44
N VAL A 5 -31.38 4.32 13.58
CA VAL A 5 -30.05 4.89 13.83
C VAL A 5 -29.51 4.49 15.20
N GLU A 6 -30.36 4.51 16.23
CA GLU A 6 -30.00 4.05 17.58
C GLU A 6 -29.63 2.57 17.59
N SER A 7 -30.38 1.72 16.89
CA SER A 7 -30.05 0.30 16.70
C SER A 7 -28.72 0.12 15.97
N TYR A 8 -28.44 0.91 14.94
CA TYR A 8 -27.16 0.86 14.22
C TYR A 8 -25.97 1.15 15.15
N PHE A 9 -26.06 2.19 15.98
CA PHE A 9 -24.99 2.57 16.92
C PHE A 9 -24.97 1.74 18.21
N ALA A 10 -26.04 1.00 18.53
CA ALA A 10 -26.02 0.00 19.60
C ALA A 10 -25.09 -1.18 19.25
N HIS A 11 -25.02 -1.56 17.97
CA HIS A 11 -24.18 -2.68 17.51
C HIS A 11 -22.79 -2.25 17.02
N ARG A 12 -22.60 -0.99 16.63
CA ARG A 12 -21.33 -0.51 16.05
C ARG A 12 -20.78 0.69 16.83
N SER A 13 -19.52 0.58 17.23
CA SER A 13 -18.77 1.69 17.80
C SER A 13 -18.66 2.86 16.81
N MET A 14 -18.67 4.09 17.34
CA MET A 14 -18.43 5.32 16.56
C MET A 14 -17.03 5.33 15.89
N VAL A 15 -16.08 4.58 16.46
CA VAL A 15 -14.69 4.47 15.97
C VAL A 15 -14.46 3.13 15.22
N ASN A 16 -15.53 2.39 14.92
CA ASN A 16 -15.44 1.07 14.30
C ASN A 16 -14.70 1.07 12.95
N HIS A 17 -14.71 2.18 12.21
CA HIS A 17 -13.99 2.30 10.94
C HIS A 17 -12.47 2.08 11.10
N GLN A 18 -11.85 2.60 12.18
CA GLN A 18 -10.42 2.36 12.46
C GLN A 18 -10.18 0.93 12.93
N LEU A 19 -11.00 0.45 13.87
CA LEU A 19 -10.86 -0.89 14.45
C LEU A 19 -11.04 -1.98 13.40
N ALA A 20 -12.09 -1.90 12.58
CA ALA A 20 -12.35 -2.86 11.52
C ALA A 20 -11.26 -2.85 10.45
N SER A 21 -10.78 -1.65 10.05
CA SER A 21 -9.68 -1.52 9.10
C SER A 21 -8.39 -2.14 9.64
N TYR A 22 -8.06 -1.89 10.91
CA TYR A 22 -6.88 -2.45 11.55
C TYR A 22 -6.98 -3.98 11.71
N ASN A 23 -8.15 -4.49 12.11
CA ASN A 23 -8.41 -5.92 12.26
C ASN A 23 -8.27 -6.69 10.93
N ASP A 24 -8.70 -6.10 9.81
CA ASP A 24 -8.53 -6.68 8.47
C ASP A 24 -7.07 -6.68 7.99
N CYS A 25 -6.26 -5.75 8.51
CA CYS A 25 -4.83 -5.66 8.18
C CYS A 25 -4.01 -6.75 8.87
N ILE A 26 -4.26 -7.02 10.15
CA ILE A 26 -3.50 -7.96 11.00
C ILE A 26 -3.94 -9.43 10.82
N PRO A 27 -3.09 -10.42 11.12
CA PRO A 27 -3.50 -11.83 11.16
C PRO A 27 -4.47 -12.10 12.34
N SER A 28 -5.70 -12.52 12.02
CA SER A 28 -6.74 -12.83 13.02
C SER A 28 -6.76 -14.30 13.48
N GLY A 29 -6.05 -15.21 12.81
CA GLY A 29 -6.01 -16.64 13.14
C GLY A 29 -7.15 -17.48 12.56
N ASP A 30 -8.09 -16.87 11.82
CA ASP A 30 -9.29 -17.53 11.25
C ASP A 30 -9.01 -18.29 9.92
N GLY A 31 -7.75 -18.61 9.63
CA GLY A 31 -7.34 -19.24 8.36
C GLY A 31 -7.43 -18.35 7.11
N LYS A 32 -8.03 -17.15 7.21
CA LYS A 32 -8.03 -16.15 6.13
C LYS A 32 -6.66 -15.47 6.02
N SER A 33 -6.20 -15.27 4.78
CA SER A 33 -4.96 -14.53 4.52
C SER A 33 -5.14 -13.03 4.81
N SER A 34 -4.47 -12.54 5.84
CA SER A 34 -4.45 -11.12 6.19
C SER A 34 -3.70 -10.30 5.14
N ARG A 35 -3.89 -8.98 5.15
CA ARG A 35 -3.12 -8.09 4.25
C ARG A 35 -1.62 -8.16 4.53
N MET A 36 -1.23 -8.29 5.81
CA MET A 36 0.17 -8.51 6.18
C MET A 36 0.74 -9.82 5.63
N GLU A 37 -0.03 -10.91 5.63
CA GLU A 37 0.41 -12.18 5.02
C GLU A 37 0.61 -12.01 3.51
N LYS A 38 -0.29 -11.29 2.82
CA LYS A 38 -0.15 -10.99 1.39
C LYS A 38 1.12 -10.18 1.11
N ILE A 39 1.47 -9.23 1.98
CA ILE A 39 2.74 -8.48 1.88
C ILE A 39 3.93 -9.43 1.96
N VAL A 40 3.99 -10.27 3.00
CA VAL A 40 5.10 -11.20 3.22
C VAL A 40 5.25 -12.13 2.01
N ARG A 41 4.14 -12.69 1.53
CA ARG A 41 4.11 -13.55 0.34
C ARG A 41 4.54 -12.85 -0.94
N GLY A 42 4.37 -11.53 -1.03
CA GLY A 42 4.78 -10.71 -2.18
C GLY A 42 6.23 -10.24 -2.16
N ILE A 43 7.02 -10.55 -1.12
CA ILE A 43 8.43 -10.11 -1.05
C ILE A 43 9.28 -10.92 -2.04
N ARG A 44 10.00 -10.21 -2.91
CA ARG A 44 11.01 -10.76 -3.82
C ARG A 44 12.30 -9.98 -3.66
N ILE A 45 13.38 -10.66 -3.31
CA ILE A 45 14.71 -10.04 -3.13
C ILE A 45 15.77 -10.96 -3.71
N GLY A 46 16.69 -10.40 -4.50
CA GLY A 46 17.87 -11.09 -4.99
C GLY A 46 17.74 -11.64 -6.41
N SER A 47 16.54 -12.04 -6.84
CA SER A 47 16.25 -12.27 -8.25
C SER A 47 14.80 -11.98 -8.59
N ASP A 48 14.55 -11.85 -9.88
CA ASP A 48 13.24 -11.68 -10.51
C ASP A 48 12.75 -13.01 -11.13
N ASP A 49 13.31 -14.15 -10.70
CA ASP A 49 12.98 -15.47 -11.25
C ASP A 49 11.47 -15.77 -11.07
N PRO A 50 10.79 -16.35 -12.08
CA PRO A 50 9.38 -16.73 -11.98
C PRO A 50 9.15 -17.66 -10.80
N LEU A 51 8.02 -17.50 -10.10
CA LEU A 51 7.71 -18.28 -8.88
C LEU A 51 7.63 -19.79 -9.10
N GLU A 52 7.33 -20.20 -10.34
CA GLU A 52 7.25 -21.59 -10.77
C GLU A 52 8.63 -22.25 -10.80
N ASP A 53 9.67 -21.49 -11.11
CA ASP A 53 11.05 -21.96 -11.23
C ASP A 53 11.81 -21.93 -9.89
N VAL A 54 11.18 -21.42 -8.82
CA VAL A 54 11.82 -21.27 -7.51
C VAL A 54 11.46 -22.46 -6.61
N PRO A 55 12.43 -23.00 -5.84
CA PRO A 55 12.18 -24.12 -4.92
C PRO A 55 10.99 -23.90 -3.98
N GLY A 56 10.10 -24.90 -3.93
CA GLY A 56 8.85 -24.89 -3.16
C GLY A 56 7.65 -24.28 -3.88
N GLY A 57 7.81 -23.82 -5.12
CA GLY A 57 6.73 -23.35 -5.99
C GLY A 57 6.04 -22.05 -5.53
N PRO A 58 4.86 -21.75 -6.10
CA PRO A 58 4.14 -20.51 -5.82
C PRO A 58 3.61 -20.41 -4.38
N ASP A 59 3.30 -21.55 -3.76
CA ASP A 59 2.69 -21.61 -2.42
C ASP A 59 3.71 -21.48 -1.26
N ALA A 60 5.01 -21.54 -1.55
CA ALA A 60 6.05 -21.37 -0.55
C ALA A 60 6.20 -19.91 -0.04
N GLY A 61 5.47 -18.94 -0.59
CA GLY A 61 5.38 -17.58 -0.06
C GLY A 61 6.47 -16.61 -0.54
N GLY A 62 6.93 -15.71 0.33
CA GLY A 62 7.97 -14.71 0.02
C GLY A 62 9.31 -15.37 -0.29
N MET A 63 10.20 -14.68 -1.00
CA MET A 63 11.47 -15.21 -1.49
C MET A 63 12.63 -14.24 -1.29
N ILE A 64 13.74 -14.79 -0.82
CA ILE A 64 15.06 -14.16 -0.80
C ILE A 64 16.07 -15.13 -1.42
N LYS A 65 16.72 -14.72 -2.51
CA LYS A 65 17.89 -15.42 -3.08
C LYS A 65 19.17 -14.77 -2.57
N LEU A 66 20.09 -15.59 -2.08
CA LEU A 66 21.42 -15.14 -1.63
C LEU A 66 22.39 -15.09 -2.80
N ASP A 67 23.23 -14.06 -2.87
CA ASP A 67 24.21 -13.90 -3.96
C ASP A 67 25.55 -14.51 -3.51
N VAL A 68 25.61 -15.84 -3.48
CA VAL A 68 26.78 -16.61 -3.04
C VAL A 68 27.36 -17.38 -4.22
N LEU A 69 28.70 -17.41 -4.35
CA LEU A 69 29.40 -18.05 -5.47
C LEU A 69 29.37 -19.58 -5.44
N ASP A 70 29.37 -20.15 -4.24
CA ASP A 70 29.64 -21.57 -4.03
C ASP A 70 28.38 -22.44 -3.93
N LYS A 71 27.20 -21.84 -3.70
CA LYS A 71 25.94 -22.56 -3.45
C LYS A 71 24.71 -21.78 -3.87
N GLU A 72 23.68 -22.49 -4.32
CA GLU A 72 22.35 -21.93 -4.51
C GLU A 72 21.52 -22.03 -3.22
N ILE A 73 21.17 -20.86 -2.67
CA ILE A 73 20.43 -20.77 -1.41
C ILE A 73 19.21 -19.86 -1.58
N TYR A 74 18.02 -20.43 -1.35
CA TYR A 74 16.75 -19.71 -1.38
C TYR A 74 16.09 -19.76 -0.02
N ILE A 75 15.62 -18.61 0.46
CA ILE A 75 14.86 -18.53 1.71
C ILE A 75 13.43 -18.17 1.37
N ARG A 76 12.51 -19.04 1.78
CA ARG A 76 11.08 -18.85 1.64
C ARG A 76 10.47 -18.48 2.98
N MET A 77 9.52 -17.55 2.97
CA MET A 77 8.87 -17.04 4.19
C MET A 77 7.35 -16.99 4.05
N LYS A 78 6.63 -17.50 5.05
CA LYS A 78 5.16 -17.53 5.09
C LYS A 78 4.65 -17.66 6.52
N GLY A 79 3.34 -17.52 6.70
CA GLY A 79 2.70 -17.86 7.98
C GLY A 79 2.93 -16.81 9.06
N ILE A 80 2.65 -15.54 8.76
CA ILE A 80 2.75 -14.48 9.77
C ILE A 80 1.74 -14.70 10.91
N ARG A 81 2.25 -14.71 12.13
CA ARG A 81 1.45 -14.88 13.36
C ARG A 81 1.73 -13.74 14.32
N LEU A 82 0.69 -13.21 14.95
CA LEU A 82 0.83 -12.27 16.06
C LEU A 82 0.68 -13.02 17.38
N GLY A 83 1.60 -12.81 18.32
CA GLY A 83 1.48 -13.27 19.71
C GLY A 83 0.43 -12.47 20.49
N ALA A 84 0.30 -12.74 21.78
CA ALA A 84 -0.52 -11.90 22.65
C ALA A 84 0.28 -10.65 23.05
N PRO A 85 -0.36 -9.49 23.29
CA PRO A 85 0.33 -8.35 23.85
C PRO A 85 1.00 -8.66 25.19
N THR A 86 2.31 -8.48 25.27
CA THR A 86 3.12 -8.80 26.46
C THR A 86 4.09 -7.66 26.80
N VAL A 87 4.42 -7.55 28.09
CA VAL A 87 5.53 -6.73 28.59
C VAL A 87 6.66 -7.66 28.99
N ARG A 88 7.87 -7.31 28.59
CA ARG A 88 9.10 -7.98 29.05
C ARG A 88 9.79 -7.10 30.08
N GLU A 89 9.98 -7.65 31.27
CA GLU A 89 10.64 -7.02 32.39
C GLU A 89 12.17 -7.04 32.24
N ALA A 90 12.86 -6.19 33.01
CA ALA A 90 14.32 -6.11 32.99
C ALA A 90 15.01 -7.44 33.38
N ASN A 91 14.35 -8.27 34.20
CA ASN A 91 14.80 -9.60 34.57
C ASN A 91 14.54 -10.67 33.47
N GLY A 92 13.94 -10.27 32.35
CA GLY A 92 13.60 -11.15 31.24
C GLY A 92 12.27 -11.89 31.38
N ALA A 93 11.54 -11.71 32.50
CA ALA A 93 10.21 -12.29 32.66
C ALA A 93 9.20 -11.60 31.72
N GLU A 94 8.28 -12.38 31.16
CA GLU A 94 7.21 -11.88 30.30
C GLU A 94 5.85 -12.11 30.95
N HIS A 95 4.98 -11.10 30.90
CA HIS A 95 3.60 -11.22 31.34
C HIS A 95 2.65 -10.50 30.38
N PRO A 96 1.35 -10.83 30.39
CA PRO A 96 0.36 -10.14 29.57
C PRO A 96 0.33 -8.64 29.88
N ALA A 97 0.36 -7.82 28.83
CA ALA A 97 0.32 -6.37 28.94
C ALA A 97 -1.13 -5.89 29.13
N THR A 98 -1.35 -4.90 29.99
CA THR A 98 -2.63 -4.15 30.00
C THR A 98 -2.41 -2.72 29.46
N PRO A 99 -3.38 -2.14 28.74
CA PRO A 99 -3.27 -0.76 28.27
C PRO A 99 -3.03 0.26 29.40
N LEU A 100 -3.74 0.12 30.53
CA LEU A 100 -3.50 0.92 31.74
C LEU A 100 -2.04 0.86 32.22
N GLU A 101 -1.48 -0.34 32.33
CA GLU A 101 -0.09 -0.50 32.75
C GLU A 101 0.88 0.17 31.78
N CYS A 102 0.68 0.00 30.46
CA CYS A 102 1.54 0.61 29.47
C CYS A 102 1.52 2.15 29.55
N ARG A 103 0.36 2.75 29.88
CA ARG A 103 0.24 4.20 30.12
C ARG A 103 1.02 4.64 31.34
N LEU A 104 0.83 3.98 32.48
CA LEU A 104 1.45 4.37 33.75
C LEU A 104 2.97 4.18 33.74
N ARG A 105 3.45 3.08 33.17
CA ARG A 105 4.88 2.73 33.15
C ARG A 105 5.66 3.30 31.96
N LYS A 106 5.02 4.13 31.13
CA LYS A 106 5.59 4.69 29.89
C LYS A 106 6.10 3.61 28.93
N LEU A 107 5.40 2.48 28.88
CA LEU A 107 5.70 1.38 27.96
C LEU A 107 4.90 1.52 26.68
N THR A 108 5.24 0.69 25.70
CA THR A 108 4.48 0.58 24.45
C THR A 108 3.68 -0.71 24.45
N TYR A 109 2.41 -0.63 24.05
CA TYR A 109 1.52 -1.78 24.01
C TYR A 109 1.76 -2.60 22.74
N PHE A 110 2.64 -3.59 22.85
CA PHE A 110 3.13 -4.40 21.73
C PHE A 110 2.70 -5.86 21.78
N SER A 111 2.58 -6.45 20.60
CA SER A 111 2.54 -7.90 20.39
C SER A 111 3.78 -8.36 19.63
N PRO A 112 4.42 -9.48 20.00
CA PRO A 112 5.47 -10.09 19.19
C PRO A 112 4.89 -10.63 17.87
N ILE A 113 5.68 -10.57 16.81
CA ILE A 113 5.37 -11.07 15.47
C ILE A 113 6.28 -12.27 15.21
N TYR A 114 5.67 -13.37 14.74
CA TYR A 114 6.36 -14.59 14.37
C TYR A 114 6.16 -14.90 12.89
N LEU A 115 7.16 -15.52 12.27
CA LEU A 115 7.13 -15.93 10.87
C LEU A 115 7.84 -17.27 10.69
N ASP A 116 7.38 -18.06 9.72
CA ASP A 116 7.96 -19.36 9.41
C ASP A 116 8.86 -19.23 8.17
N PHE A 117 10.06 -19.82 8.26
CA PHE A 117 11.08 -19.76 7.22
C PHE A 117 11.43 -21.17 6.74
N LYS A 118 11.64 -21.32 5.43
CA LYS A 118 12.24 -22.51 4.81
C LYS A 118 13.48 -22.12 4.05
N ILE A 119 14.62 -22.72 4.37
CA ILE A 119 15.90 -22.48 3.70
C ILE A 119 16.15 -23.66 2.76
N TYR A 120 16.04 -23.44 1.45
CA TYR A 120 16.41 -24.39 0.42
C TYR A 120 17.90 -24.27 0.11
N ARG A 121 18.59 -25.41 0.05
CA ARG A 121 20.03 -25.48 -0.26
C ARG A 121 20.33 -26.71 -1.09
N ASP A 122 21.13 -26.51 -2.13
CA ASP A 122 21.63 -27.56 -3.05
C ASP A 122 22.34 -28.73 -2.36
N ASP A 123 22.98 -28.50 -1.21
CA ASP A 123 23.73 -29.52 -0.47
C ASP A 123 22.87 -30.43 0.42
N LEU A 124 21.56 -30.22 0.45
CA LEU A 124 20.63 -31.04 1.20
C LEU A 124 19.91 -32.03 0.26
N PRO A 125 19.72 -33.29 0.69
CA PRO A 125 18.98 -34.25 -0.10
C PRO A 125 17.54 -33.75 -0.33
N PRO A 126 16.98 -33.95 -1.53
CA PRO A 126 15.62 -33.52 -1.84
C PRO A 126 14.63 -34.21 -0.89
N SER A 127 13.80 -33.42 -0.22
CA SER A 127 12.86 -33.90 0.79
C SER A 127 11.54 -34.41 0.21
N THR A 128 11.23 -34.05 -1.05
CA THR A 128 9.98 -34.41 -1.75
C THR A 128 10.29 -34.70 -3.23
N SER A 129 9.49 -35.54 -3.89
CA SER A 129 9.63 -35.91 -5.31
C SER A 129 9.40 -34.75 -6.30
N GLU A 130 8.90 -33.60 -5.84
CA GLU A 130 8.61 -32.40 -6.65
C GLU A 130 9.68 -31.30 -6.54
N SER A 131 10.69 -31.44 -5.69
CA SER A 131 11.71 -30.40 -5.46
C SER A 131 13.11 -30.98 -5.60
N ASP A 132 13.91 -30.44 -6.54
CA ASP A 132 15.29 -30.87 -6.78
C ASP A 132 16.25 -30.53 -5.62
N ILE A 133 15.82 -29.68 -4.68
CA ILE A 133 16.65 -29.10 -3.61
C ILE A 133 16.02 -29.39 -2.23
N GLY A 134 16.82 -29.89 -1.28
CA GLY A 134 16.40 -30.09 0.11
C GLY A 134 16.21 -28.79 0.90
N PHE A 135 15.41 -28.83 1.98
CA PHE A 135 15.15 -27.65 2.81
C PHE A 135 15.25 -27.90 4.32
N ILE A 136 15.58 -26.83 5.06
CA ILE A 136 15.50 -26.75 6.53
C ILE A 136 14.35 -25.80 6.88
N GLU A 137 13.48 -26.22 7.80
CA GLU A 137 12.35 -25.41 8.27
C GLU A 137 12.61 -24.85 9.67
N GLU A 138 12.43 -23.55 9.84
CA GLU A 138 12.44 -22.84 11.11
C GLU A 138 11.07 -22.19 11.33
N GLU A 139 10.25 -22.78 12.20
CA GLU A 139 8.93 -22.26 12.55
C GLU A 139 9.00 -21.27 13.72
N GLY A 140 8.13 -20.26 13.70
CA GLY A 140 7.92 -19.38 14.84
C GLY A 140 9.09 -18.45 15.17
N VAL A 141 9.84 -18.03 14.16
CA VAL A 141 10.95 -17.07 14.32
C VAL A 141 10.40 -15.69 14.68
N HIS A 142 10.88 -15.08 15.76
CA HIS A 142 10.47 -13.73 16.18
C HIS A 142 11.07 -12.68 15.25
N ILE A 143 10.24 -11.96 14.50
CA ILE A 143 10.68 -10.98 13.49
C ILE A 143 10.61 -9.52 13.95
N GLY A 144 9.95 -9.25 15.08
CA GLY A 144 9.75 -7.91 15.60
C GLY A 144 8.50 -7.80 16.46
N ASN A 145 8.20 -6.59 16.89
CA ASN A 145 7.03 -6.27 17.71
C ASN A 145 6.12 -5.27 16.97
N LEU A 146 4.81 -5.55 16.95
CA LEU A 146 3.79 -4.70 16.34
C LEU A 146 2.98 -3.99 17.44
N PRO A 147 2.83 -2.66 17.41
CA PRO A 147 1.97 -1.96 18.36
C PRO A 147 0.51 -2.29 18.05
N ILE A 148 -0.23 -2.66 19.09
CA ILE A 148 -1.62 -3.12 18.98
C ILE A 148 -2.57 -1.97 19.31
N MET A 149 -3.60 -1.82 18.48
CA MET A 149 -4.65 -0.84 18.70
C MET A 149 -5.54 -1.27 19.87
N VAL A 150 -5.80 -0.36 20.82
CA VAL A 150 -6.66 -0.63 21.98
C VAL A 150 -8.08 -0.95 21.48
N ARG A 151 -8.70 -2.01 22.03
CA ARG A 151 -9.98 -2.60 21.60
C ARG A 151 -9.98 -3.32 20.23
N SER A 152 -8.84 -3.46 19.56
CA SER A 152 -8.75 -4.29 18.34
C SER A 152 -8.93 -5.79 18.65
N GLY A 153 -9.13 -6.60 17.62
CA GLY A 153 -9.32 -8.05 17.72
C GLY A 153 -8.14 -8.77 18.36
N ARG A 154 -6.93 -8.18 18.37
CA ARG A 154 -5.74 -8.76 19.03
C ARG A 154 -5.46 -8.19 20.44
N CYS A 155 -6.21 -7.18 20.87
CA CYS A 155 -6.02 -6.57 22.18
C CYS A 155 -6.40 -7.56 23.31
N ASN A 156 -5.70 -7.50 24.45
CA ASN A 156 -6.05 -8.27 25.64
C ASN A 156 -7.41 -7.85 26.25
N LEU A 157 -7.88 -6.64 25.94
CA LEU A 157 -9.20 -6.13 26.36
C LEU A 157 -10.34 -6.55 25.42
N HIS A 158 -10.05 -7.27 24.33
CA HIS A 158 -11.06 -7.76 23.41
C HIS A 158 -11.98 -8.77 24.13
N PRO A 159 -13.30 -8.82 23.82
CA PRO A 159 -14.22 -9.80 24.42
C PRO A 159 -13.73 -11.25 24.36
N ASP A 160 -13.02 -11.63 23.29
CA ASP A 160 -12.47 -12.97 23.11
C ASP A 160 -11.27 -13.30 24.03
N HIS A 161 -10.61 -12.28 24.61
CA HIS A 161 -9.34 -12.45 25.32
C HIS A 161 -9.41 -12.06 26.80
N ILE A 162 -10.29 -11.12 27.16
CA ILE A 162 -10.32 -10.50 28.48
C ILE A 162 -10.77 -11.44 29.61
N ALA A 163 -11.49 -12.52 29.31
CA ALA A 163 -11.91 -13.53 30.28
C ALA A 163 -10.72 -14.37 30.83
N GLY A 164 -9.54 -14.24 30.23
CA GLY A 164 -8.30 -14.82 30.74
C GLY A 164 -8.13 -16.32 30.50
N THR A 165 -7.00 -16.84 30.97
CA THR A 165 -6.49 -18.19 30.63
C THR A 165 -7.23 -19.34 31.29
N GLN A 166 -7.92 -19.10 32.41
CA GLN A 166 -8.63 -20.13 33.18
C GLN A 166 -9.98 -20.52 32.56
N GLU A 167 -10.56 -19.63 31.74
CA GLU A 167 -11.82 -19.83 31.03
C GLU A 167 -11.63 -19.67 29.51
N LYS A 168 -10.52 -20.20 28.95
CA LYS A 168 -10.15 -20.09 27.52
C LYS A 168 -11.22 -20.50 26.51
N SER A 169 -12.27 -21.17 26.96
CA SER A 169 -13.43 -21.63 26.16
C SER A 169 -14.57 -20.60 26.08
N LEU A 170 -14.56 -19.53 26.89
CA LEU A 170 -15.63 -18.53 26.92
C LEU A 170 -15.28 -17.33 26.03
N LYS A 171 -15.68 -17.40 24.76
CA LYS A 171 -15.74 -16.23 23.88
C LYS A 171 -16.98 -15.42 24.23
N LEU A 172 -16.80 -14.20 24.74
CA LEU A 172 -17.91 -13.31 25.03
C LEU A 172 -18.46 -12.70 23.74
N SER A 173 -19.78 -12.62 23.63
CA SER A 173 -20.47 -12.03 22.49
C SER A 173 -21.31 -10.80 22.87
N PRO A 174 -20.70 -9.66 23.28
CA PRO A 174 -21.42 -8.49 23.81
C PRO A 174 -22.47 -7.90 22.87
N THR A 175 -22.35 -8.13 21.56
CA THR A 175 -23.28 -7.63 20.55
C THR A 175 -24.58 -8.41 20.49
N THR A 176 -24.57 -9.67 20.92
CA THR A 176 -25.66 -10.62 20.75
C THR A 176 -26.29 -11.00 22.09
N SER A 177 -25.48 -11.13 23.15
CA SER A 177 -25.94 -11.46 24.49
C SER A 177 -25.80 -10.26 25.44
N PRO A 178 -26.88 -9.81 26.11
CA PRO A 178 -26.81 -8.72 27.08
C PRO A 178 -26.06 -9.12 28.36
N GLU A 179 -26.07 -10.40 28.72
CA GLU A 179 -25.33 -10.93 29.87
C GLU A 179 -23.82 -10.88 29.61
N ASP A 180 -23.39 -11.29 28.41
CA ASP A 180 -21.99 -11.17 27.98
C ASP A 180 -21.53 -9.72 27.95
N ALA A 181 -22.42 -8.80 27.54
CA ALA A 181 -22.14 -7.37 27.55
C ALA A 181 -21.93 -6.82 28.97
N LEU A 182 -22.74 -7.24 29.95
CA LEU A 182 -22.57 -6.85 31.34
C LEU A 182 -21.25 -7.41 31.90
N ARG A 183 -20.98 -8.70 31.67
CA ARG A 183 -19.76 -9.37 32.10
C ARG A 183 -18.51 -8.71 31.51
N HIS A 184 -18.54 -8.35 30.22
CA HIS A 184 -17.46 -7.61 29.57
C HIS A 184 -17.18 -6.28 30.26
N LYS A 185 -18.23 -5.50 30.58
CA LYS A 185 -18.10 -4.23 31.31
C LYS A 185 -17.47 -4.41 32.70
N GLU A 186 -17.83 -5.47 33.41
CA GLU A 186 -17.24 -5.77 34.71
C GLU A 186 -15.76 -6.15 34.62
N LEU A 187 -15.39 -6.99 33.64
CA LEU A 187 -14.00 -7.37 33.40
C LEU A 187 -13.12 -6.18 33.03
N LEU A 188 -13.66 -5.22 32.27
CA LEU A 188 -12.96 -3.97 31.96
C LEU A 188 -12.70 -3.13 33.20
N ARG A 189 -13.70 -2.98 34.07
CA ARG A 189 -13.54 -2.28 35.35
C ARG A 189 -12.49 -2.96 36.22
N LYS A 190 -12.47 -4.30 36.27
CA LYS A 190 -11.43 -5.08 36.98
C LYS A 190 -10.03 -4.86 36.39
N ALA A 191 -9.93 -4.69 35.07
CA ALA A 191 -8.68 -4.33 34.39
C ALA A 191 -8.29 -2.85 34.56
N GLY A 192 -9.12 -2.03 35.21
CA GLY A 192 -8.89 -0.60 35.45
C GLY A 192 -9.23 0.31 34.25
N GLU A 193 -10.06 -0.18 33.32
CA GLU A 193 -10.46 0.53 32.10
C GLU A 193 -11.92 0.98 32.18
N ASP A 194 -12.23 2.14 31.59
CA ASP A 194 -13.62 2.60 31.45
C ASP A 194 -14.33 1.82 30.33
N PRO A 195 -15.49 1.19 30.60
CA PRO A 195 -16.32 0.59 29.56
C PRO A 195 -16.77 1.53 28.43
N LEU A 196 -16.80 2.85 28.67
CA LEU A 196 -17.19 3.84 27.67
C LEU A 196 -16.05 4.23 26.72
N ASP A 197 -14.80 3.84 27.00
CA ASP A 197 -13.68 4.15 26.11
C ASP A 197 -13.80 3.36 24.79
N PRO A 198 -13.97 4.03 23.64
CA PRO A 198 -14.22 3.37 22.36
C PRO A 198 -13.01 2.61 21.80
N GLY A 199 -11.80 2.88 22.31
CA GLY A 199 -10.55 2.39 21.73
C GLY A 199 -10.23 3.06 20.39
N GLY A 200 -9.45 2.39 19.55
CA GLY A 200 -9.09 2.93 18.22
C GLY A 200 -7.80 3.76 18.17
N TYR A 201 -7.02 3.73 19.25
CA TYR A 201 -5.73 4.41 19.38
C TYR A 201 -4.63 3.43 19.82
N PHE A 202 -3.38 3.87 19.75
CA PHE A 202 -2.19 3.13 20.15
C PHE A 202 -1.56 3.76 21.39
N ILE A 203 -0.91 2.95 22.23
CA ILE A 203 -0.14 3.45 23.38
C ILE A 203 1.33 3.25 23.09
N ILE A 204 2.07 4.36 22.99
CA ILE A 204 3.47 4.40 22.57
C ILE A 204 4.25 5.21 23.59
N ASN A 205 5.19 4.56 24.27
CA ASN A 205 5.97 5.13 25.36
C ASN A 205 5.08 5.85 26.41
N GLY A 206 3.94 5.24 26.75
CA GLY A 206 2.91 5.79 27.63
C GLY A 206 1.99 6.84 27.03
N THR A 207 2.30 7.39 25.85
CA THR A 207 1.46 8.39 25.19
C THR A 207 0.41 7.73 24.29
N GLU A 208 -0.82 8.24 24.34
CA GLU A 208 -1.91 7.77 23.48
C GLU A 208 -1.84 8.47 22.13
N ARG A 209 -1.73 7.70 21.05
CA ARG A 209 -1.60 8.21 19.70
C ARG A 209 -2.69 7.65 18.80
N VAL A 210 -3.33 8.53 18.05
CA VAL A 210 -4.37 8.20 17.08
C VAL A 210 -3.80 8.30 15.67
N LEU A 211 -4.22 7.38 14.79
CA LEU A 211 -3.99 7.50 13.36
C LEU A 211 -5.17 8.24 12.73
N ILE A 212 -4.89 9.36 12.08
CA ILE A 212 -5.90 10.17 11.41
C ILE A 212 -6.11 9.64 10.00
N SER A 213 -7.38 9.56 9.59
CA SER A 213 -7.73 9.10 8.26
C SER A 213 -7.25 10.10 7.21
N MET A 214 -6.64 9.62 6.14
CA MET A 214 -6.07 10.47 5.09
C MET A 214 -6.93 10.41 3.84
N GLU A 215 -7.33 11.56 3.31
CA GLU A 215 -8.06 11.66 2.04
C GLU A 215 -7.07 11.70 0.87
N ASP A 216 -7.02 10.64 0.06
CA ASP A 216 -6.21 10.58 -1.16
C ASP A 216 -7.10 10.62 -2.40
N LEU A 217 -6.55 11.07 -3.54
CA LEU A 217 -7.18 10.85 -4.84
C LEU A 217 -7.25 9.35 -5.13
N ALA A 218 -8.37 8.91 -5.70
CA ALA A 218 -8.59 7.52 -6.05
C ALA A 218 -7.50 7.06 -7.04
N PRO A 219 -6.72 6.02 -6.68
CA PRO A 219 -5.74 5.46 -7.59
C PRO A 219 -6.43 4.75 -8.76
N ASN A 220 -5.66 4.47 -9.81
CA ASN A 220 -6.07 3.68 -10.99
C ASN A 220 -7.26 4.29 -11.75
N ARG A 221 -7.48 5.60 -11.63
CA ARG A 221 -8.50 6.34 -12.35
C ARG A 221 -7.85 7.42 -13.22
N VAL A 222 -8.39 7.59 -14.43
CA VAL A 222 -7.96 8.63 -15.36
C VAL A 222 -8.64 9.94 -15.00
N THR A 223 -7.84 10.99 -14.81
CA THR A 223 -8.33 12.36 -14.60
C THR A 223 -7.82 13.24 -15.72
N VAL A 224 -8.72 13.82 -16.51
CA VAL A 224 -8.36 14.76 -17.58
C VAL A 224 -8.43 16.19 -17.06
N GLU A 225 -7.41 16.97 -17.40
CA GLU A 225 -7.19 18.34 -16.96
C GLU A 225 -6.81 19.23 -18.15
N LYS A 226 -7.18 20.50 -18.09
CA LYS A 226 -6.62 21.54 -18.98
C LYS A 226 -5.46 22.20 -18.27
N ASN A 227 -4.25 22.02 -18.77
CA ASN A 227 -3.07 22.68 -18.24
C ASN A 227 -2.91 24.03 -18.91
N LYS A 228 -3.04 25.12 -18.14
CA LYS A 228 -2.80 26.48 -18.64
C LYS A 228 -1.36 26.86 -18.35
N LYS A 229 -0.50 26.88 -19.37
CA LYS A 229 0.84 27.45 -19.29
C LYS A 229 0.88 28.74 -20.10
N TYR A 230 1.04 29.87 -19.40
CA TYR A 230 0.97 31.21 -19.99
C TYR A 230 -0.37 31.42 -20.72
N ALA A 231 -0.32 31.80 -22.01
CA ALA A 231 -1.49 32.05 -22.84
C ALA A 231 -2.11 30.79 -23.49
N HIS A 232 -1.57 29.60 -23.21
CA HIS A 232 -1.93 28.39 -23.94
C HIS A 232 -2.49 27.30 -23.05
N GLU A 233 -3.53 26.66 -23.54
CA GLU A 233 -4.18 25.53 -22.89
C GLU A 233 -3.80 24.23 -23.62
N THR A 234 -3.32 23.25 -22.86
CA THR A 234 -3.01 21.91 -23.37
C THR A 234 -3.78 20.88 -22.57
N GLU A 235 -4.38 19.91 -23.25
CA GLU A 235 -5.13 18.83 -22.64
C GLU A 235 -4.18 17.75 -22.10
N VAL A 236 -4.32 17.41 -20.82
CA VAL A 236 -3.47 16.43 -20.14
C VAL A 236 -4.34 15.46 -19.34
N ALA A 237 -4.16 14.17 -19.56
CA ALA A 237 -4.64 13.14 -18.66
C ALA A 237 -3.55 12.74 -17.66
N LYS A 238 -3.91 12.64 -16.39
CA LYS A 238 -3.05 12.16 -15.31
C LYS A 238 -3.64 10.91 -14.70
N ILE A 239 -2.79 9.94 -14.39
CA ILE A 239 -3.16 8.69 -13.74
C ILE A 239 -2.14 8.36 -12.67
N PHE A 240 -2.62 7.97 -11.50
CA PHE A 240 -1.79 7.37 -10.46
C PHE A 240 -2.02 5.87 -10.46
N SER A 241 -1.14 5.14 -11.15
CA SER A 241 -1.16 3.68 -11.14
C SER A 241 -0.59 3.17 -9.82
N GLN A 242 -1.40 2.47 -9.04
CA GLN A 242 -1.01 1.91 -7.75
C GLN A 242 -1.28 0.40 -7.70
N LYS A 243 -0.25 -0.37 -7.33
CA LYS A 243 -0.29 -1.79 -7.01
C LYS A 243 0.74 -2.11 -5.93
N ASP A 244 0.39 -2.94 -4.96
CA ASP A 244 1.32 -3.48 -3.95
C ASP A 244 2.24 -2.43 -3.29
N GLY A 245 1.70 -1.26 -2.97
CA GLY A 245 2.43 -0.15 -2.34
C GLY A 245 3.27 0.71 -3.29
N VAL A 246 3.45 0.29 -4.54
CA VAL A 246 4.11 1.09 -5.58
C VAL A 246 3.09 2.03 -6.21
N ARG A 247 3.40 3.33 -6.25
CA ARG A 247 2.58 4.36 -6.89
C ARG A 247 3.39 5.05 -7.98
N LYS A 248 2.97 4.92 -9.24
CA LYS A 248 3.63 5.53 -10.41
C LYS A 248 2.67 6.49 -11.12
N PRO A 249 2.99 7.79 -11.17
CA PRO A 249 2.22 8.76 -11.96
C PRO A 249 2.53 8.58 -13.45
N ILE A 250 1.53 8.72 -14.30
CA ILE A 250 1.67 8.75 -15.76
C ILE A 250 0.88 9.93 -16.28
N ASN A 251 1.49 10.71 -17.17
CA ASN A 251 0.85 11.85 -17.80
C ASN A 251 0.79 11.60 -19.31
N VAL A 252 -0.37 11.82 -19.91
CA VAL A 252 -0.57 11.80 -21.36
C VAL A 252 -1.02 13.19 -21.78
N GLU A 253 -0.24 13.85 -22.62
CA GLU A 253 -0.52 15.21 -23.09
C GLU A 253 -0.76 15.22 -24.60
N LYS A 254 -1.73 16.03 -25.03
CA LYS A 254 -1.86 16.45 -26.42
C LYS A 254 -1.06 17.75 -26.59
N ARG A 255 -0.05 17.70 -27.44
CA ARG A 255 0.76 18.86 -27.82
C ARG A 255 0.04 19.69 -28.90
N ARG A 256 0.58 20.88 -29.17
CA ARG A 256 -0.03 21.87 -30.09
C ARG A 256 0.00 21.43 -31.55
N ASP A 257 1.03 20.69 -31.92
CA ASP A 257 1.19 20.00 -33.21
C ASP A 257 0.14 18.88 -33.40
N GLY A 258 -0.65 18.56 -32.38
CA GLY A 258 -1.59 17.44 -32.40
C GLY A 258 -0.96 16.11 -32.01
N MET A 259 0.33 16.12 -31.62
CA MET A 259 1.04 14.91 -31.20
C MET A 259 0.65 14.49 -29.79
N LEU A 260 0.45 13.19 -29.63
CA LEU A 260 0.04 12.56 -28.39
C LEU A 260 1.26 11.96 -27.71
N MET A 261 1.61 12.51 -26.55
CA MET A 261 2.86 12.18 -25.86
C MET A 261 2.59 11.64 -24.47
N VAL A 262 3.27 10.56 -24.11
CA VAL A 262 3.28 9.98 -22.77
C VAL A 262 4.55 10.40 -22.05
N LYS A 263 4.40 10.85 -20.82
CA LYS A 263 5.50 11.10 -19.90
C LYS A 263 5.42 10.13 -18.74
N ILE A 264 6.47 9.33 -18.58
CA ILE A 264 6.66 8.38 -17.47
C ILE A 264 7.73 8.96 -16.55
N PRO A 265 7.37 9.66 -15.46
CA PRO A 265 8.32 10.38 -14.61
C PRO A 265 9.38 9.49 -13.97
N SER A 266 9.09 8.20 -13.79
CA SER A 266 10.06 7.23 -13.25
C SER A 266 11.10 6.76 -14.27
N ALA A 267 10.82 6.88 -15.57
CA ALA A 267 11.74 6.52 -16.65
C ALA A 267 12.70 7.66 -17.00
N GLY A 268 12.23 8.90 -16.86
CA GLY A 268 12.97 10.10 -17.19
C GLY A 268 12.07 11.29 -17.49
N THR A 269 12.67 12.36 -18.01
CA THR A 269 11.96 13.61 -18.36
C THR A 269 11.44 13.60 -19.79
N THR A 270 12.01 12.76 -20.66
CA THR A 270 11.67 12.63 -22.08
C THR A 270 10.25 12.11 -22.26
N ALA A 271 9.50 12.76 -23.14
CA ALA A 271 8.17 12.31 -23.54
C ALA A 271 8.27 11.35 -24.74
N ILE A 272 7.44 10.33 -24.76
CA ILE A 272 7.42 9.26 -25.76
C ILE A 272 6.11 9.38 -26.57
N PRO A 273 6.13 9.32 -27.90
CA PRO A 273 4.90 9.25 -28.69
C PRO A 273 4.05 8.04 -28.29
N VAL A 274 2.74 8.24 -28.12
CA VAL A 274 1.81 7.18 -27.70
C VAL A 274 1.86 5.99 -28.65
N VAL A 275 1.82 6.24 -29.96
CA VAL A 275 1.81 5.19 -30.99
C VAL A 275 3.09 4.36 -30.92
N LEU A 276 4.24 5.00 -30.74
CA LEU A 276 5.53 4.31 -30.56
C LEU A 276 5.50 3.41 -29.32
N LEU A 277 4.97 3.91 -28.21
CA LEU A 277 4.83 3.11 -26.98
C LEU A 277 3.84 1.94 -27.16
N MET A 278 2.76 2.12 -27.93
CA MET A 278 1.82 1.04 -28.24
C MET A 278 2.45 -0.05 -29.12
N ARG A 279 3.27 0.33 -30.11
CA ARG A 279 4.06 -0.63 -30.91
C ARG A 279 5.05 -1.40 -30.04
N ALA A 280 5.75 -0.72 -29.12
CA ALA A 280 6.67 -1.35 -28.17
C ALA A 280 5.97 -2.33 -27.20
N LEU A 281 4.67 -2.15 -26.93
CA LEU A 281 3.85 -3.06 -26.12
C LEU A 281 3.28 -4.26 -26.91
N GLY A 282 3.65 -4.42 -28.19
CA GLY A 282 3.26 -5.54 -29.02
C GLY A 282 2.04 -5.31 -29.92
N MET A 283 1.62 -4.05 -30.15
CA MET A 283 0.60 -3.74 -31.17
C MET A 283 1.27 -3.40 -32.50
N GLU A 284 1.44 -4.40 -33.38
CA GLU A 284 2.08 -4.21 -34.69
C GLU A 284 1.15 -3.60 -35.74
N ASN A 285 -0.11 -4.04 -35.77
CA ASN A 285 -1.06 -3.57 -36.78
C ASN A 285 -1.59 -2.17 -36.45
N ASP A 286 -1.50 -1.26 -37.42
CA ASP A 286 -2.05 0.10 -37.33
C ASP A 286 -3.56 0.08 -37.07
N ARG A 287 -4.26 -0.91 -37.62
CA ARG A 287 -5.70 -1.12 -37.40
C ARG A 287 -6.00 -1.36 -35.92
N ASP A 288 -5.15 -2.10 -35.22
CA ASP A 288 -5.35 -2.44 -33.83
C ASP A 288 -5.09 -1.21 -32.95
N ILE A 289 -4.01 -0.46 -33.22
CA ILE A 289 -3.72 0.82 -32.55
C ILE A 289 -4.88 1.81 -32.75
N PHE A 290 -5.36 1.93 -33.99
CA PHE A 290 -6.48 2.79 -34.32
C PHE A 290 -7.76 2.37 -33.58
N SER A 291 -8.06 1.06 -33.53
CA SER A 291 -9.22 0.52 -32.83
C SER A 291 -9.16 0.75 -31.32
N ALA A 292 -7.98 0.68 -30.71
CA ALA A 292 -7.78 0.90 -29.28
C ALA A 292 -7.96 2.37 -28.88
N ILE A 293 -7.59 3.32 -29.76
CA ILE A 293 -7.78 4.76 -29.55
C ILE A 293 -9.19 5.22 -29.98
N ALA A 294 -9.91 4.39 -30.74
CA ALA A 294 -11.15 4.75 -31.44
C ALA A 294 -12.11 5.59 -30.60
N GLY A 295 -12.39 6.79 -31.11
CA GLY A 295 -13.26 7.79 -30.52
C GLY A 295 -14.17 8.44 -31.57
N PRO A 296 -14.62 9.69 -31.35
CA PRO A 296 -15.42 10.44 -32.32
C PRO A 296 -14.73 10.54 -33.69
N VAL A 297 -15.49 10.68 -34.77
CA VAL A 297 -14.97 10.75 -36.16
C VAL A 297 -13.88 11.84 -36.32
N GLU A 298 -14.03 12.95 -35.59
CA GLU A 298 -13.06 14.04 -35.61
C GLU A 298 -11.72 13.66 -34.94
N ALA A 299 -11.73 12.75 -33.98
CA ALA A 299 -10.53 12.24 -33.31
C ALA A 299 -9.66 11.39 -34.24
N MET A 300 -10.28 10.74 -35.23
CA MET A 300 -9.60 9.86 -36.18
C MET A 300 -8.49 10.60 -36.94
N LYS A 301 -8.68 11.90 -37.24
CA LYS A 301 -7.67 12.73 -37.92
C LYS A 301 -6.37 12.81 -37.12
N TYR A 302 -6.47 13.00 -35.80
CA TYR A 302 -5.30 13.05 -34.92
C TYR A 302 -4.63 11.68 -34.82
N THR A 303 -5.40 10.60 -34.70
CA THR A 303 -4.84 9.24 -34.62
C THR A 303 -4.07 8.88 -35.89
N VAL A 304 -4.63 9.15 -37.08
CA VAL A 304 -3.96 8.90 -38.36
C VAL A 304 -2.72 9.79 -38.52
N ALA A 305 -2.80 11.07 -38.15
CA ALA A 305 -1.65 11.96 -38.19
C ALA A 305 -0.50 11.48 -37.29
N ASN A 306 -0.80 10.99 -36.09
CA ASN A 306 0.21 10.43 -35.17
C ASN A 306 0.81 9.11 -35.68
N LEU A 307 0.01 8.27 -36.35
CA LEU A 307 0.49 7.03 -36.98
C LEU A 307 1.51 7.35 -38.09
N ASN A 308 1.18 8.31 -38.96
CA ASN A 308 2.06 8.74 -40.05
C ASN A 308 3.31 9.45 -39.51
N ASP A 309 3.18 10.36 -38.52
CA ASP A 309 4.33 11.09 -37.99
C ASP A 309 5.36 10.16 -37.35
N VAL A 310 4.93 9.14 -36.59
CA VAL A 310 5.88 8.17 -36.01
C VAL A 310 6.65 7.38 -37.08
N LYS A 311 6.05 7.17 -38.26
CA LYS A 311 6.66 6.45 -39.38
C LYS A 311 7.56 7.35 -40.23
N ASP A 312 7.07 8.52 -40.61
CA ASP A 312 7.68 9.41 -41.59
C ASP A 312 8.73 10.35 -40.96
N ASN A 313 8.64 10.62 -39.66
CA ASN A 313 9.55 11.53 -38.98
C ASN A 313 10.91 10.85 -38.72
N PRO A 314 12.03 11.39 -39.25
CA PRO A 314 13.35 10.79 -39.10
C PRO A 314 13.86 10.72 -37.65
N GLU A 315 13.26 11.46 -36.71
CA GLU A 315 13.60 11.31 -35.28
C GLU A 315 13.05 10.00 -34.69
N TYR A 316 11.91 9.52 -35.17
CA TYR A 316 11.28 8.30 -34.71
C TYR A 316 11.59 7.16 -35.68
N GLY A 317 11.09 7.24 -36.92
CA GLY A 317 11.33 6.27 -37.99
C GLY A 317 10.96 4.84 -37.57
N VAL A 318 9.80 4.64 -36.95
CA VAL A 318 9.39 3.36 -36.35
C VAL A 318 8.14 2.81 -37.04
N ASP A 319 8.27 1.63 -37.66
CA ASP A 319 7.16 0.85 -38.21
C ASP A 319 6.92 -0.44 -37.39
N ASN A 320 8.01 -1.07 -36.94
CA ASN A 320 7.94 -2.38 -36.27
C ASN A 320 8.17 -2.30 -34.74
N THR A 321 7.78 -3.36 -34.03
CA THR A 321 8.02 -3.46 -32.57
C THR A 321 9.51 -3.46 -32.23
N GLU A 322 10.35 -4.13 -33.02
CA GLU A 322 11.80 -4.14 -32.81
C GLU A 322 12.43 -2.75 -32.92
N GLU A 323 12.00 -1.96 -33.92
CA GLU A 323 12.44 -0.58 -34.10
C GLU A 323 11.98 0.32 -32.95
N ALA A 324 10.76 0.11 -32.45
CA ALA A 324 10.23 0.83 -31.29
C ALA A 324 11.07 0.55 -30.03
N MET A 325 11.43 -0.71 -29.81
CA MET A 325 12.29 -1.13 -28.70
C MET A 325 13.70 -0.54 -28.83
N ALA A 326 14.29 -0.60 -30.02
CA ALA A 326 15.60 -0.01 -30.30
C ALA A 326 15.62 1.52 -30.05
N TRP A 327 14.55 2.22 -30.41
CA TRP A 327 14.40 3.65 -30.14
C TRP A 327 14.36 3.93 -28.63
N LEU A 328 13.59 3.15 -27.87
CA LEU A 328 13.51 3.26 -26.41
C LEU A 328 14.86 2.99 -25.75
N GLU A 329 15.58 1.96 -26.17
CA GLU A 329 16.94 1.67 -25.69
C GLU A 329 17.90 2.83 -25.94
N LYS A 330 17.87 3.39 -27.16
CA LYS A 330 18.75 4.50 -27.55
C LYS A 330 18.47 5.76 -26.72
N LYS A 331 17.21 6.06 -26.39
CA LYS A 331 16.84 7.26 -25.64
C LYS A 331 16.99 7.12 -24.13
N PHE A 332 16.62 5.98 -23.55
CA PHE A 332 16.57 5.81 -22.08
C PHE A 332 17.80 5.11 -21.48
N ALA A 333 18.54 4.35 -22.28
CA ALA A 333 19.66 3.52 -21.81
C ALA A 333 20.95 3.76 -22.61
N ALA A 334 21.11 4.95 -23.20
CA ALA A 334 22.31 5.33 -23.95
C ALA A 334 23.60 5.08 -23.15
N GLY A 335 24.60 4.47 -23.79
CA GLY A 335 25.93 4.23 -23.21
C GLY A 335 26.08 2.95 -22.38
N GLN A 336 25.03 2.13 -22.25
CA GLN A 336 25.08 0.85 -21.53
C GLN A 336 25.24 -0.34 -22.50
N GLN A 337 25.74 -1.48 -21.99
CA GLN A 337 25.82 -2.74 -22.75
C GLN A 337 24.44 -3.19 -23.22
N LYS A 338 24.37 -3.86 -24.38
CA LYS A 338 23.11 -4.21 -25.05
C LYS A 338 22.13 -4.98 -24.15
N GLU A 339 22.59 -6.03 -23.47
CA GLU A 339 21.77 -6.85 -22.56
C GLU A 339 21.19 -6.04 -21.39
N TYR A 340 21.96 -5.11 -20.84
CA TYR A 340 21.48 -4.22 -19.79
C TYR A 340 20.45 -3.21 -20.31
N ARG A 341 20.58 -2.77 -21.56
CA ARG A 341 19.59 -1.89 -22.20
C ARG A 341 18.26 -2.61 -22.39
N GLU A 342 18.28 -3.82 -22.96
CA GLU A 342 17.10 -4.65 -23.19
C GLU A 342 16.34 -4.92 -21.89
N SER A 343 17.04 -5.44 -20.87
CA SER A 343 16.44 -5.72 -19.55
C SER A 343 15.88 -4.46 -18.87
N ARG A 344 16.53 -3.31 -19.02
CA ARG A 344 16.04 -2.04 -18.48
C ARG A 344 14.75 -1.57 -19.15
N ILE A 345 14.63 -1.72 -20.48
CA ILE A 345 13.41 -1.36 -21.21
C ILE A 345 12.27 -2.34 -20.90
N GLN A 346 12.55 -3.64 -20.79
CA GLN A 346 11.55 -4.61 -20.33
C GLN A 346 11.03 -4.24 -18.93
N ASN A 347 11.93 -3.96 -17.99
CA ASN A 347 11.54 -3.48 -16.65
C ASN A 347 10.72 -2.17 -16.69
N LEU A 348 11.02 -1.26 -17.62
CA LEU A 348 10.23 -0.03 -17.83
C LEU A 348 8.80 -0.34 -18.29
N LEU A 349 8.63 -1.23 -19.27
CA LEU A 349 7.30 -1.61 -19.79
C LEU A 349 6.49 -2.43 -18.77
N ASP A 350 7.16 -3.24 -17.96
CA ASP A 350 6.50 -4.22 -17.10
C ASP A 350 6.25 -3.71 -15.68
N LYS A 351 7.25 -3.10 -15.04
CA LYS A 351 7.17 -2.68 -13.63
C LYS A 351 6.85 -1.19 -13.47
N GLU A 352 7.29 -0.35 -14.39
CA GLU A 352 7.12 1.10 -14.29
C GLU A 352 5.85 1.61 -14.98
N LEU A 353 5.51 1.07 -16.15
CA LEU A 353 4.29 1.42 -16.88
C LEU A 353 3.07 0.67 -16.34
N LEU A 354 2.09 1.43 -15.84
CA LEU A 354 0.77 0.97 -15.40
C LEU A 354 0.81 -0.33 -14.55
N PRO A 355 1.59 -0.38 -13.45
CA PRO A 355 1.75 -1.61 -12.65
C PRO A 355 0.44 -2.21 -12.12
N HIS A 356 -0.64 -1.43 -12.00
CA HIS A 356 -1.96 -1.93 -11.55
C HIS A 356 -2.60 -2.96 -12.47
N LEU A 357 -2.20 -3.02 -13.75
CA LEU A 357 -2.72 -4.01 -14.69
C LEU A 357 -1.96 -5.34 -14.60
N GLY A 358 -0.69 -5.31 -14.20
CA GLY A 358 0.19 -6.47 -14.16
C GLY A 358 1.64 -6.10 -14.48
N SER A 359 2.53 -7.05 -14.23
CA SER A 359 3.98 -6.93 -14.49
C SER A 359 4.51 -8.08 -15.34
N GLU A 360 3.62 -8.90 -15.88
CA GLU A 360 3.94 -10.01 -16.78
C GLU A 360 3.84 -9.53 -18.25
N ASP A 361 4.54 -10.24 -19.13
CA ASP A 361 4.66 -9.90 -20.55
C ASP A 361 3.31 -10.05 -21.30
N ASP A 362 2.51 -11.05 -20.94
CA ASP A 362 1.17 -11.30 -21.50
C ASP A 362 0.19 -10.12 -21.26
N VAL A 363 0.45 -9.31 -20.24
CA VAL A 363 -0.38 -8.14 -19.90
C VAL A 363 -0.05 -6.92 -20.76
N ARG A 364 1.05 -6.91 -21.52
CA ARG A 364 1.47 -5.73 -22.31
C ARG A 364 0.39 -5.25 -23.29
N THR A 365 -0.32 -6.17 -23.95
CA THR A 365 -1.46 -5.82 -24.82
C THR A 365 -2.59 -5.13 -24.05
N LYS A 366 -2.90 -5.58 -22.82
CA LYS A 366 -3.91 -4.93 -21.96
C LYS A 366 -3.47 -3.51 -21.56
N LYS A 367 -2.17 -3.29 -21.31
CA LYS A 367 -1.62 -1.95 -21.04
C LYS A 367 -1.77 -1.04 -22.27
N ALA A 368 -1.53 -1.55 -23.46
CA ALA A 368 -1.67 -0.80 -24.71
C ALA A 368 -3.13 -0.38 -24.96
N ILE A 369 -4.09 -1.29 -24.76
CA ILE A 369 -5.53 -0.97 -24.85
C ILE A 369 -5.93 0.09 -23.81
N PHE A 370 -5.44 -0.04 -22.57
CA PHE A 370 -5.71 0.96 -21.54
C PHE A 370 -5.10 2.32 -21.91
N LEU A 371 -3.91 2.35 -22.50
CA LEU A 371 -3.30 3.57 -23.03
C LEU A 371 -4.16 4.22 -24.12
N GLY A 372 -4.69 3.43 -25.06
CA GLY A 372 -5.66 3.89 -26.05
C GLY A 372 -6.90 4.54 -25.42
N ARG A 373 -7.44 3.94 -24.35
CA ARG A 373 -8.56 4.53 -23.58
C ARG A 373 -8.22 5.88 -22.95
N ILE A 374 -7.00 6.05 -22.43
CA ILE A 374 -6.56 7.32 -21.83
C ILE A 374 -6.50 8.41 -22.90
N VAL A 375 -5.88 8.08 -24.02
CA VAL A 375 -5.71 8.96 -25.18
C VAL A 375 -7.07 9.39 -25.73
N ARG A 376 -8.00 8.44 -25.84
CA ARG A 376 -9.37 8.72 -26.24
C ARG A 376 -10.01 9.79 -25.37
N GLN A 377 -9.87 9.73 -24.05
CA GLN A 377 -10.42 10.75 -23.15
C GLN A 377 -9.77 12.13 -23.32
N VAL A 378 -8.46 12.18 -23.62
CA VAL A 378 -7.76 13.44 -23.95
C VAL A 378 -8.31 14.03 -25.25
N LEU A 379 -8.47 13.20 -26.30
CA LEU A 379 -9.01 13.63 -27.59
C LEU A 379 -10.47 14.05 -27.50
N GLU A 380 -11.30 13.29 -26.78
CA GLU A 380 -12.70 13.65 -26.51
C GLU A 380 -12.79 15.02 -25.85
N MET A 381 -11.96 15.30 -24.84
CA MET A 381 -11.93 16.61 -24.18
C MET A 381 -11.48 17.72 -25.14
N ALA A 382 -10.48 17.45 -25.98
CA ALA A 382 -9.98 18.41 -26.96
C ALA A 382 -11.03 18.78 -28.03
N ILE A 383 -11.84 17.82 -28.45
CA ILE A 383 -12.83 18.00 -29.53
C ILE A 383 -14.13 18.60 -28.98
N THR A 384 -14.70 17.98 -27.95
CA THR A 384 -16.00 18.39 -27.39
C THR A 384 -15.89 19.60 -26.48
N ASN A 385 -14.67 20.09 -26.24
CA ASN A 385 -14.33 21.11 -25.26
C ASN A 385 -14.91 20.83 -23.86
N ARG A 386 -15.08 19.54 -23.53
CA ARG A 386 -15.65 19.10 -22.26
C ARG A 386 -14.94 19.71 -21.06
N ASP A 387 -15.69 19.95 -20.00
CA ASP A 387 -15.11 20.39 -18.74
C ASP A 387 -14.15 19.35 -18.15
N PRO A 388 -13.06 19.79 -17.48
CA PRO A 388 -12.16 18.90 -16.77
C PRO A 388 -12.88 17.99 -15.79
N ASN A 389 -12.27 16.84 -15.48
CA ASN A 389 -12.79 15.98 -14.44
C ASN A 389 -12.69 16.68 -13.07
N ASP A 390 -13.82 16.80 -12.39
CA ASP A 390 -13.88 17.23 -10.99
C ASP A 390 -13.15 16.20 -10.09
N LYS A 391 -12.02 16.63 -9.53
CA LYS A 391 -11.16 15.80 -8.66
C LYS A 391 -11.67 15.79 -7.22
N ASP A 392 -12.48 16.77 -6.84
CA ASP A 392 -13.00 16.96 -5.50
C ASP A 392 -14.30 16.19 -5.26
N HIS A 393 -14.97 15.77 -6.34
CA HIS A 393 -16.04 14.80 -6.28
C HIS A 393 -15.60 13.51 -5.54
N TYR A 394 -16.29 13.16 -4.44
CA TYR A 394 -15.90 12.05 -3.56
C TYR A 394 -15.80 10.66 -4.21
N ALA A 395 -16.48 10.43 -5.35
CA ALA A 395 -16.27 9.22 -6.15
C ALA A 395 -14.82 9.04 -6.64
N ASN A 396 -14.10 10.16 -6.82
CA ASN A 396 -12.70 10.23 -7.24
C ASN A 396 -11.73 10.37 -6.05
N LYS A 397 -12.23 10.27 -4.82
CA LYS A 397 -11.43 10.29 -3.59
C LYS A 397 -11.55 8.96 -2.85
N ARG A 398 -10.53 8.64 -2.05
CA ARG A 398 -10.49 7.45 -1.18
C ARG A 398 -9.93 7.87 0.17
N VAL A 399 -10.57 7.40 1.23
CA VAL A 399 -10.12 7.63 2.60
C VAL A 399 -9.27 6.44 3.02
N ARG A 400 -7.98 6.69 3.29
CA ARG A 400 -7.05 5.73 3.86
C ARG A 400 -7.24 5.69 5.37
N LEU A 401 -7.58 4.52 5.87
CA LEU A 401 -7.82 4.26 7.30
C LEU A 401 -6.56 3.72 7.98
N ALA A 402 -6.61 3.51 9.30
CA ALA A 402 -5.49 2.98 10.08
C ALA A 402 -4.89 1.69 9.50
N GLY A 403 -5.73 0.76 9.02
CA GLY A 403 -5.26 -0.50 8.43
C GLY A 403 -4.47 -0.29 7.13
N ASP A 404 -4.94 0.60 6.24
CA ASP A 404 -4.26 0.92 4.98
C ASP A 404 -2.91 1.61 5.24
N LEU A 405 -2.87 2.50 6.22
CA LEU A 405 -1.65 3.20 6.62
C LEU A 405 -0.64 2.22 7.22
N MET A 406 -1.10 1.34 8.13
CA MET A 406 -0.27 0.31 8.76
C MET A 406 0.24 -0.71 7.72
N GLU A 407 -0.56 -1.02 6.71
CA GLU A 407 -0.16 -1.88 5.58
C GLU A 407 1.05 -1.27 4.84
N ASP A 408 0.97 0.00 4.44
CA ASP A 408 2.06 0.71 3.75
C ASP A 408 3.33 0.75 4.60
N LEU A 409 3.20 1.01 5.91
CA LEU A 409 4.33 1.06 6.84
C LEU A 409 4.97 -0.32 7.06
N PHE A 410 4.15 -1.35 7.26
CA PHE A 410 4.60 -2.72 7.44
C PHE A 410 5.34 -3.23 6.20
N ARG A 411 4.82 -2.93 5.00
CA ARG A 411 5.46 -3.28 3.73
C ARG A 411 6.89 -2.77 3.62
N VAL A 412 7.11 -1.48 3.90
CA VAL A 412 8.46 -0.89 3.88
C VAL A 412 9.34 -1.48 4.99
N GLY A 413 8.76 -1.72 6.17
CA GLY A 413 9.46 -2.31 7.32
C GLY A 413 9.98 -3.73 7.04
N VAL A 414 9.11 -4.63 6.57
CA VAL A 414 9.48 -6.03 6.29
C VAL A 414 10.39 -6.12 5.08
N GLN A 415 10.20 -5.31 4.03
CA GLN A 415 11.17 -5.25 2.92
C GLN A 415 12.56 -4.82 3.41
N GLY A 416 12.63 -3.91 4.38
CA GLY A 416 13.88 -3.52 5.03
C GLY A 416 14.50 -4.67 5.83
N LEU A 417 13.69 -5.37 6.63
CA LEU A 417 14.12 -6.54 7.40
C LEU A 417 14.62 -7.68 6.49
N ALA A 418 13.91 -7.95 5.40
CA ALA A 418 14.25 -9.01 4.45
C ALA A 418 15.55 -8.70 3.69
N ARG A 419 15.80 -7.42 3.34
CA ARG A 419 17.10 -6.97 2.80
C ARG A 419 18.24 -7.10 3.80
N ASP A 420 17.98 -6.77 5.07
CA ASP A 420 18.96 -6.96 6.13
C ASP A 420 19.28 -8.43 6.36
N LEU A 421 18.25 -9.29 6.38
CA LEU A 421 18.39 -10.73 6.52
C LEU A 421 19.25 -11.33 5.39
N LYS A 422 19.01 -10.93 4.13
CA LYS A 422 19.85 -11.32 2.98
C LYS A 422 21.32 -11.01 3.26
N TYR A 423 21.62 -9.76 3.60
CA TYR A 423 22.98 -9.30 3.87
C TYR A 423 23.65 -10.04 5.04
N GLN A 424 22.93 -10.29 6.14
CA GLN A 424 23.49 -11.03 7.28
C GLN A 424 23.77 -12.49 6.93
N LEU A 425 22.88 -13.14 6.17
CA LEU A 425 23.05 -14.53 5.77
C LEU A 425 24.21 -14.71 4.79
N GLU A 426 24.38 -13.82 3.81
CA GLU A 426 25.55 -13.81 2.92
C GLU A 426 26.86 -13.67 3.72
N ARG A 427 26.89 -12.77 4.70
CA ARG A 427 28.06 -12.58 5.56
C ARG A 427 28.33 -13.79 6.45
N HIS A 428 27.29 -14.44 6.97
CA HIS A 428 27.42 -15.66 7.76
C HIS A 428 27.90 -16.84 6.92
N HIS A 429 27.40 -16.97 5.70
CA HIS A 429 27.81 -17.97 4.74
C HIS A 429 29.29 -17.81 4.38
N ASN A 430 29.74 -16.59 4.05
CA ASN A 430 31.14 -16.30 3.72
C ASN A 430 32.10 -16.59 4.88
N ARG A 431 31.60 -16.66 6.12
CA ARG A 431 32.35 -17.04 7.33
C ARG A 431 32.28 -18.54 7.64
N LYS A 432 31.69 -19.35 6.76
CA LYS A 432 31.47 -20.80 6.92
C LYS A 432 30.74 -21.16 8.22
N ARG A 433 29.82 -20.31 8.67
CA ARG A 433 28.97 -20.58 9.83
C ARG A 433 27.68 -21.27 9.40
N GLU A 434 27.07 -22.02 10.32
CA GLU A 434 25.73 -22.56 10.11
C GLU A 434 24.73 -21.43 9.83
N LEU A 435 23.89 -21.63 8.81
CA LEU A 435 22.83 -20.71 8.45
C LEU A 435 21.62 -21.00 9.34
N LYS A 436 21.44 -20.19 10.37
CA LYS A 436 20.26 -20.19 11.24
C LYS A 436 19.58 -18.83 11.19
N ILE A 437 18.30 -18.77 10.82
CA ILE A 437 17.59 -17.49 10.66
C ILE A 437 17.56 -16.74 11.98
N ASN A 438 17.23 -17.41 13.08
CA ASN A 438 17.20 -16.83 14.43
C ASN A 438 18.50 -16.10 14.82
N SER A 439 19.67 -16.54 14.32
CA SER A 439 20.96 -15.92 14.64
C SER A 439 21.30 -14.71 13.77
N CYS A 440 20.73 -14.63 12.56
CA CYS A 440 21.01 -13.58 11.58
C CYS A 440 19.93 -12.48 11.58
N LEU A 441 18.74 -12.78 12.10
CA LEU A 441 17.61 -11.86 12.11
C LEU A 441 17.73 -10.84 13.24
N ARG A 442 17.44 -9.57 12.92
CA ARG A 442 17.42 -8.46 13.89
C ARG A 442 16.00 -7.89 14.04
N PRO A 443 15.24 -8.31 15.06
CA PRO A 443 13.84 -7.90 15.24
C PRO A 443 13.63 -6.38 15.39
N ASP A 444 14.66 -5.67 15.85
CA ASP A 444 14.62 -4.22 16.05
C ASP A 444 14.48 -3.44 14.75
N VAL A 445 14.93 -3.97 13.60
CA VAL A 445 14.86 -3.28 12.30
C VAL A 445 13.41 -2.98 11.92
N LEU A 446 12.51 -3.95 12.11
CA LEU A 446 11.08 -3.79 11.84
C LEU A 446 10.42 -2.92 12.92
N THR A 447 10.68 -3.24 14.18
CA THR A 447 10.04 -2.58 15.34
C THR A 447 10.36 -1.10 15.40
N SER A 448 11.63 -0.73 15.24
CA SER A 448 12.09 0.66 15.27
C SER A 448 11.49 1.50 14.14
N LYS A 449 11.36 0.93 12.93
CA LYS A 449 10.75 1.62 11.79
C LYS A 449 9.29 1.97 12.05
N ILE A 450 8.53 1.01 12.58
CA ILE A 450 7.12 1.20 12.91
C ILE A 450 6.96 2.23 14.04
N MET A 451 7.78 2.11 15.07
CA MET A 451 7.77 3.00 16.23
C MET A 451 8.11 4.44 15.88
N HIS A 452 9.16 4.65 15.09
CA HIS A 452 9.55 5.98 14.65
C HIS A 452 8.41 6.66 13.89
N ALA A 453 7.77 5.95 12.95
CA ALA A 453 6.68 6.50 12.15
C ALA A 453 5.46 6.88 13.02
N LEU A 454 5.09 6.03 13.98
CA LEU A 454 3.99 6.31 14.88
C LEU A 454 4.32 7.43 15.87
N ALA A 455 5.51 7.45 16.48
CA ALA A 455 5.90 8.46 17.46
C ALA A 455 6.06 9.87 16.85
N THR A 456 6.59 9.96 15.63
CA THR A 456 6.82 11.25 14.95
C THR A 456 5.64 11.71 14.09
N GLY A 457 4.78 10.78 13.67
CA GLY A 457 3.72 11.06 12.69
C GLY A 457 4.23 11.22 11.25
N ASN A 458 5.52 10.97 11.00
CA ASN A 458 6.11 10.93 9.66
C ASN A 458 5.94 9.53 9.06
N TRP A 459 5.19 9.44 7.98
CA TRP A 459 4.84 8.18 7.34
C TRP A 459 5.64 7.91 6.07
N VAL A 460 5.49 6.71 5.53
CA VAL A 460 6.08 6.36 4.24
C VAL A 460 5.45 7.17 3.11
N GLY A 461 6.24 7.46 2.07
CA GLY A 461 5.79 8.27 0.93
C GLY A 461 5.75 9.78 1.17
N GLY A 462 6.46 10.28 2.19
CA GLY A 462 6.60 11.72 2.45
C GLY A 462 5.37 12.37 3.13
N ARG A 463 4.42 11.56 3.60
CA ARG A 463 3.26 12.04 4.36
C ARG A 463 3.67 12.41 5.78
N SER A 464 3.11 13.48 6.32
CA SER A 464 3.36 13.93 7.69
C SER A 464 2.06 14.21 8.44
N GLY A 465 2.12 14.18 9.77
CA GLY A 465 0.95 14.43 10.62
C GLY A 465 -0.09 13.31 10.65
N VAL A 466 0.30 12.09 10.22
CA VAL A 466 -0.59 10.92 10.17
C VAL A 466 -0.92 10.40 11.57
N SER A 467 0.09 10.33 12.44
CA SER A 467 -0.10 10.00 13.86
C SER A 467 -0.04 11.25 14.73
N GLN A 468 -1.09 11.48 15.51
CA GLN A 468 -1.22 12.63 16.41
C GLN A 468 -1.43 12.15 17.85
N LEU A 469 -1.07 12.99 18.82
CA LEU A 469 -1.40 12.74 20.22
C LEU A 469 -2.92 12.81 20.37
N LEU A 470 -3.54 11.81 20.99
CA LEU A 470 -4.99 11.80 21.18
C LEU A 470 -5.40 12.99 22.07
N ASP A 471 -6.45 13.68 21.65
CA ASP A 471 -7.00 14.79 22.43
C ASP A 471 -7.92 14.23 23.51
N ARG A 472 -7.56 14.45 24.77
CA ARG A 472 -8.27 13.99 25.96
C ARG A 472 -8.90 15.14 26.77
N THR A 473 -9.06 16.33 26.19
CA THR A 473 -9.70 17.46 26.91
C THR A 473 -11.13 17.15 27.34
N THR A 474 -11.92 16.51 26.47
CA THR A 474 -13.25 15.99 26.79
C THR A 474 -13.50 14.68 26.05
N TYR A 475 -14.49 13.90 26.49
CA TYR A 475 -14.91 12.68 25.79
C TYR A 475 -15.31 12.95 24.32
N LEU A 476 -16.01 14.06 24.08
CA LEU A 476 -16.41 14.47 22.73
C LEU A 476 -15.21 14.87 21.87
N ALA A 477 -14.22 15.57 22.44
CA ALA A 477 -12.99 15.93 21.74
C ALA A 477 -12.21 14.69 21.28
N SER A 478 -12.12 13.66 22.13
CA SER A 478 -11.49 12.38 21.77
C SER A 478 -12.22 11.72 20.59
N LEU A 479 -13.56 11.65 20.64
CA LEU A 479 -14.37 11.07 19.57
C LEU A 479 -14.23 11.85 18.25
N SER A 480 -14.32 13.18 18.29
CA SER A 480 -14.08 14.06 17.14
C SER A 480 -12.70 13.79 16.53
N HIS A 481 -11.66 13.76 17.37
CA HIS A 481 -10.29 13.55 16.91
C HIS A 481 -10.12 12.19 16.19
N MET A 482 -10.73 11.12 16.70
CA MET A 482 -10.67 9.79 16.06
C MET A 482 -11.47 9.68 14.76
N ARG A 483 -12.47 10.55 14.54
CA ARG A 483 -13.30 10.58 13.33
C ARG A 483 -12.83 11.60 12.28
N ARG A 484 -11.70 12.24 12.54
CA ARG A 484 -11.10 13.24 11.66
C ARG A 484 -10.58 12.63 10.36
N VAL A 485 -10.79 13.35 9.28
CA VAL A 485 -10.27 13.07 7.94
C VAL A 485 -9.45 14.28 7.48
N THR A 486 -8.20 14.05 7.08
CA THR A 486 -7.28 15.11 6.68
C THR A 486 -6.83 14.95 5.24
N SER A 487 -6.84 16.05 4.49
CA SER A 487 -6.25 16.12 3.16
C SER A 487 -4.72 16.31 3.24
N PRO A 488 -3.91 15.62 2.42
CA PRO A 488 -2.45 15.75 2.38
C PRO A 488 -1.96 17.01 1.65
N LEU A 489 -2.87 17.90 1.23
CA LEU A 489 -2.53 19.12 0.51
C LEU A 489 -1.74 20.11 1.36
N VAL A 490 -0.96 20.96 0.67
CA VAL A 490 -0.09 21.93 1.33
C VAL A 490 -0.93 23.05 1.93
N ARG A 491 -0.85 23.22 3.25
CA ARG A 491 -1.70 24.15 4.01
C ARG A 491 -1.49 25.63 3.65
N SER A 492 -0.29 25.99 3.19
CA SER A 492 0.05 27.37 2.81
C SER A 492 -0.49 27.79 1.44
N GLN A 493 -0.89 26.83 0.60
CA GLN A 493 -1.43 27.15 -0.72
C GLN A 493 -2.95 27.37 -0.68
N PRO A 494 -3.46 28.34 -1.44
CA PRO A 494 -4.90 28.60 -1.54
C PRO A 494 -5.55 27.58 -2.48
N HIS A 495 -5.94 26.44 -1.93
CA HIS A 495 -6.70 25.41 -2.64
C HIS A 495 -8.21 25.69 -2.54
N PHE A 496 -8.72 26.67 -3.29
CA PHE A 496 -10.14 27.09 -3.20
C PHE A 496 -11.11 25.93 -3.44
N GLU A 497 -11.03 25.27 -4.59
CA GLU A 497 -11.93 24.15 -4.96
C GLU A 497 -11.89 22.99 -3.96
N ALA A 498 -10.72 22.68 -3.41
CA ALA A 498 -10.57 21.57 -2.46
C ALA A 498 -11.06 21.90 -1.04
N ARG A 499 -11.06 23.19 -0.66
CA ARG A 499 -11.53 23.67 0.65
C ARG A 499 -13.04 23.88 0.68
N ASP A 500 -13.65 24.14 -0.46
CA ASP A 500 -15.08 24.38 -0.57
C ASP A 500 -15.91 23.15 -0.17
N LEU A 501 -17.12 23.43 0.32
CA LEU A 501 -18.09 22.39 0.65
C LEU A 501 -18.66 21.80 -0.64
N HIS A 502 -18.10 20.69 -1.08
CA HIS A 502 -18.59 19.95 -2.23
C HIS A 502 -19.93 19.23 -1.92
N PRO A 503 -20.94 19.24 -2.82
CA PRO A 503 -22.25 18.60 -2.60
C PRO A 503 -22.17 17.10 -2.27
N THR A 504 -21.17 16.40 -2.79
CA THR A 504 -20.97 14.96 -2.54
C THR A 504 -20.53 14.64 -1.11
N HIS A 505 -20.17 15.64 -0.31
CA HIS A 505 -19.92 15.49 1.12
C HIS A 505 -21.19 15.14 1.91
N TRP A 506 -22.38 15.40 1.35
CA TRP A 506 -23.67 15.12 2.00
C TRP A 506 -23.74 13.67 2.53
N GLY A 507 -23.99 13.52 3.83
CA GLY A 507 -24.08 12.24 4.52
C GLY A 507 -22.74 11.49 4.69
N ARG A 508 -21.60 12.10 4.33
CA ARG A 508 -20.25 11.51 4.45
C ARG A 508 -19.35 12.30 5.37
N LEU A 509 -19.34 13.63 5.20
CA LEU A 509 -18.57 14.55 6.04
C LEU A 509 -19.50 15.59 6.67
N CYS A 510 -19.16 16.01 7.88
CA CYS A 510 -19.86 17.09 8.56
C CYS A 510 -19.54 18.44 7.87
N PRO A 511 -20.55 19.23 7.48
CA PRO A 511 -20.32 20.54 6.86
C PRO A 511 -19.83 21.59 7.85
N ASN A 512 -20.09 21.41 9.15
CA ASN A 512 -19.79 22.40 10.19
C ASN A 512 -18.46 22.13 10.90
N GLU A 513 -18.03 20.87 10.98
CA GLU A 513 -16.90 20.46 11.81
C GLU A 513 -15.57 20.55 11.04
N THR A 514 -15.15 21.78 10.77
CA THR A 514 -13.84 22.15 10.22
C THR A 514 -13.15 23.14 11.16
N PRO A 515 -11.86 22.97 11.47
CA PRO A 515 -11.13 23.96 12.26
C PRO A 515 -10.92 25.26 11.47
N GLU A 516 -10.86 26.38 12.17
CA GLU A 516 -10.54 27.69 11.59
C GLU A 516 -9.05 27.82 11.20
N GLY A 517 -8.72 28.87 10.44
CA GLY A 517 -7.36 29.17 10.01
C GLY A 517 -6.87 28.34 8.83
N GLN A 518 -5.58 28.02 8.78
CA GLN A 518 -4.96 27.36 7.61
C GLN A 518 -5.53 25.97 7.31
N ASN A 519 -6.10 25.30 8.31
CA ASN A 519 -6.69 23.97 8.18
C ASN A 519 -8.13 23.99 7.67
N CYS A 520 -8.75 25.17 7.54
CA CYS A 520 -10.14 25.31 7.10
C CYS A 520 -10.36 24.65 5.74
N GLY A 521 -11.29 23.69 5.68
CA GLY A 521 -11.62 22.92 4.48
C GLY A 521 -10.63 21.81 4.12
N LEU A 522 -9.47 21.69 4.80
CA LEU A 522 -8.51 20.59 4.59
C LEU A 522 -8.62 19.50 5.66
N VAL A 523 -9.05 19.90 6.86
CA VAL A 523 -9.34 18.99 7.96
C VAL A 523 -10.86 18.96 8.15
N LYS A 524 -11.44 17.77 8.04
CA LYS A 524 -12.88 17.54 8.06
C LYS A 524 -13.18 16.40 9.04
N ASN A 525 -14.44 16.19 9.38
CA ASN A 525 -14.86 15.06 10.20
C ASN A 525 -15.94 14.24 9.50
N ALA A 526 -15.97 12.93 9.77
CA ALA A 526 -17.01 12.05 9.26
C ALA A 526 -18.38 12.43 9.84
N ALA A 527 -19.42 12.40 9.00
CA ALA A 527 -20.80 12.75 9.35
C ALA A 527 -21.41 11.83 10.42
#